data_AF-A0A2W5IDH9-F1
#
_entry.id   AF-A0A2W5IDH9-F1
#
_cell.length_a   1.000
_cell.length_b   1.000
_cell.length_c   1.000
_cell.angle_alpha   90.00
_cell.angle_beta   90.00
_cell.angle_gamma   90.00
#
_symmetry.space_group_name_H-M   'P 1'
#
loop_
_entity.id
_entity.type
_entity.pdbx_description
1 polymer ?
#
loop_
_entity_poly.entity_id
_entity_poly.type
_entity_poly.pdbx_seq_one_letter_code
_entity_poly.pdbx_strand_id
1 'polypeptide(L)'
;MRESNRRPQYRLAALSMAVLIACSGLTACGKSDVDGTGGDSATETSTTSASPRSSDGANPAQPSELSEDYPGPSTVMRTAQDDEYLQDLKNQGITVDGVEDSLIGTGKSLCQGKAETGRVDPVLARAVAGQLAQQGKASQDTKQTSTILTNTAVKHYCQ
;
A
#
# COMPACT_ATOMS: atom_id res chain seq x y z
N MET A 1 34.60 25.26 44.45
CA MET A 1 33.88 24.73 45.62
C MET A 1 32.42 25.16 45.55
N ARG A 2 31.51 24.20 45.80
CA ARG A 2 30.05 24.26 46.01
C ARG A 2 29.14 24.04 44.81
N GLU A 3 28.77 22.75 44.70
CA GLU A 3 27.52 22.20 44.20
C GLU A 3 26.26 23.05 44.48
N SER A 4 25.33 23.06 43.54
CA SER A 4 23.92 22.99 43.88
C SER A 4 23.14 22.14 42.87
N ASN A 5 23.11 20.87 43.24
CA ASN A 5 22.20 19.80 42.86
C ASN A 5 20.72 20.21 43.04
N ARG A 6 19.95 20.33 41.96
CA ARG A 6 18.47 20.24 42.02
C ARG A 6 17.97 19.24 40.97
N ARG A 7 17.66 18.04 41.45
CA ARG A 7 16.85 17.04 40.76
C ARG A 7 15.37 17.42 40.87
N PRO A 8 14.57 17.40 39.79
CA PRO A 8 13.12 17.26 39.90
C PRO A 8 12.79 15.80 40.20
N GLN A 9 12.23 15.56 41.37
CA GLN A 9 11.70 14.28 41.79
C GLN A 9 10.39 14.00 41.06
N TYR A 10 10.42 13.16 40.03
CA TYR A 10 9.21 12.53 39.51
C TYR A 10 8.90 11.33 40.38
N ARG A 11 7.94 11.53 41.29
CA ARG A 11 7.43 10.54 42.22
C ARG A 11 6.86 9.35 41.45
N LEU A 12 7.28 8.15 41.86
CA LEU A 12 6.55 6.92 41.57
C LEU A 12 5.12 7.04 42.12
N ALA A 13 4.13 6.79 41.27
CA ALA A 13 2.82 6.29 41.67
C ALA A 13 2.51 5.11 40.74
N ALA A 14 2.45 3.92 41.34
CA ALA A 14 2.06 2.67 40.69
C ALA A 14 0.54 2.42 40.87
N LEU A 15 0.03 1.42 40.12
CA LEU A 15 -1.28 0.73 40.24
C LEU A 15 -2.49 1.49 39.62
N SER A 16 -3.42 0.91 38.86
CA SER A 16 -3.87 -0.48 38.66
C SER A 16 -4.64 -0.66 37.33
N MET A 17 -4.75 -1.93 36.94
CA MET A 17 -5.33 -2.58 35.75
C MET A 17 -6.87 -2.51 35.65
N ALA A 18 -7.42 -2.40 34.43
CA ALA A 18 -8.76 -2.89 34.11
C ALA A 18 -8.87 -3.27 32.61
N VAL A 19 -8.92 -4.58 32.36
CA VAL A 19 -9.22 -5.24 31.08
C VAL A 19 -10.71 -5.54 31.05
N LEU A 20 -11.47 -5.09 30.04
CA LEU A 20 -12.79 -5.69 29.72
C LEU A 20 -13.13 -5.60 28.21
N ILE A 21 -13.15 -6.79 27.60
CA ILE A 21 -14.22 -7.42 26.81
C ILE A 21 -14.48 -6.97 25.36
N ALA A 22 -14.42 -8.00 24.51
CA ALA A 22 -14.72 -8.09 23.08
C ALA A 22 -16.18 -7.84 22.70
N CYS A 23 -16.39 -7.35 21.48
CA CYS A 23 -17.56 -7.66 20.67
C CYS A 23 -17.13 -7.99 19.24
N SER A 24 -17.23 -9.27 18.93
CA SER A 24 -17.18 -9.87 17.60
C SER A 24 -18.35 -9.37 16.75
N GLY A 25 -18.08 -9.10 15.46
CA GLY A 25 -19.13 -8.79 14.49
C GLY A 25 -18.57 -8.69 13.07
N LEU A 26 -18.09 -9.81 12.51
CA LEU A 26 -17.96 -9.94 11.06
C LEU A 26 -19.37 -10.09 10.47
N THR A 27 -19.93 -9.01 9.93
CA THR A 27 -21.09 -9.09 9.05
C THR A 27 -20.59 -9.47 7.65
N ALA A 28 -20.73 -10.75 7.32
CA ALA A 28 -20.67 -11.24 5.95
C ALA A 28 -22.00 -10.92 5.25
N CYS A 29 -21.96 -10.08 4.22
CA CYS A 29 -23.05 -9.80 3.29
C CYS A 29 -22.42 -9.77 1.89
N GLY A 30 -22.86 -10.52 0.88
CA GLY A 30 -23.98 -11.42 0.78
C GLY A 30 -23.73 -12.44 -0.33
N LYS A 31 -24.37 -13.59 -0.17
CA LYS A 31 -24.47 -14.64 -1.17
C LYS A 31 -25.57 -14.22 -2.14
N SER A 32 -25.21 -13.86 -3.37
CA SER A 32 -26.18 -13.62 -4.43
C SER A 32 -26.61 -14.97 -4.99
N ASP A 33 -27.56 -15.63 -4.31
CA ASP A 33 -28.32 -16.70 -4.94
C ASP A 33 -29.28 -16.04 -5.94
N VAL A 34 -28.98 -16.19 -7.24
CA VAL A 34 -29.90 -15.82 -8.32
C VAL A 34 -30.98 -16.89 -8.37
N ASP A 35 -32.10 -16.63 -7.70
CA ASP A 35 -33.33 -17.39 -7.85
C ASP A 35 -34.10 -16.82 -9.04
N GLY A 36 -34.06 -17.58 -10.15
CA GLY A 36 -34.88 -17.31 -11.32
C GLY A 36 -36.25 -17.97 -11.16
N THR A 37 -37.31 -17.15 -11.14
CA THR A 37 -38.72 -17.47 -11.46
C THR A 37 -39.40 -16.10 -11.53
N GLY A 38 -40.01 -15.58 -12.60
CA GLY A 38 -40.75 -16.18 -13.70
C GLY A 38 -42.17 -15.59 -13.68
N GLY A 39 -42.52 -14.77 -14.69
CA GLY A 39 -43.91 -14.34 -15.01
C GLY A 39 -44.16 -12.82 -14.88
N ASP A 40 -44.13 -12.01 -15.96
CA ASP A 40 -45.18 -11.74 -16.98
C ASP A 40 -46.28 -10.79 -16.42
N SER A 41 -46.73 -9.67 -17.00
CA SER A 41 -46.62 -9.00 -18.31
C SER A 41 -47.12 -7.55 -18.13
N ALA A 42 -46.58 -6.59 -18.88
CA ALA A 42 -47.35 -5.49 -19.49
C ALA A 42 -46.48 -4.70 -20.47
N THR A 43 -46.60 -5.12 -21.73
CA THR A 43 -46.31 -4.44 -23.00
C THR A 43 -46.59 -2.94 -23.00
N GLU A 44 -45.68 -2.14 -23.57
CA GLU A 44 -46.00 -1.07 -24.53
C GLU A 44 -44.80 -0.88 -25.48
N THR A 45 -45.13 -0.74 -26.75
CA THR A 45 -44.24 -0.82 -27.91
C THR A 45 -43.63 0.55 -28.22
N SER A 46 -42.35 0.61 -28.56
CA SER A 46 -41.85 1.58 -29.54
C SER A 46 -40.55 1.10 -30.17
N THR A 47 -40.71 0.65 -31.41
CA THR A 47 -39.70 0.39 -32.43
C THR A 47 -38.74 1.57 -32.63
N THR A 48 -37.43 1.30 -32.62
CA THR A 48 -36.51 1.82 -33.65
C THR A 48 -35.36 0.84 -33.78
N SER A 49 -35.27 0.24 -34.97
CA SER A 49 -34.19 -0.62 -35.41
C SER A 49 -32.85 0.10 -35.36
N ALA A 50 -31.90 -0.47 -34.62
CA ALA A 50 -30.49 -0.36 -34.94
C ALA A 50 -29.93 -1.77 -34.94
N SER A 51 -29.60 -2.26 -36.14
CA SER A 51 -28.98 -3.58 -36.35
C SER A 51 -27.81 -3.79 -35.39
N PRO A 52 -27.66 -4.98 -34.77
CA PRO A 52 -26.39 -5.33 -34.17
C PRO A 52 -25.39 -5.42 -35.31
N ARG A 53 -24.42 -4.50 -35.36
CA ARG A 53 -23.20 -4.75 -36.10
C ARG A 53 -22.61 -6.01 -35.47
N SER A 54 -22.46 -7.07 -36.26
CA SER A 54 -21.67 -8.24 -35.87
C SER A 54 -20.33 -7.75 -35.37
N SER A 55 -20.18 -7.68 -34.05
CA SER A 55 -18.87 -7.74 -33.42
C SER A 55 -18.36 -9.14 -33.73
N ASP A 56 -17.53 -9.23 -34.76
CA ASP A 56 -16.66 -10.37 -35.01
C ASP A 56 -15.88 -10.59 -33.71
N GLY A 57 -16.40 -11.50 -32.90
CA GLY A 57 -15.91 -11.79 -31.57
C GLY A 57 -14.61 -12.55 -31.71
N ALA A 58 -13.53 -11.84 -32.00
CA ALA A 58 -12.20 -12.35 -31.75
C ALA A 58 -12.08 -12.53 -30.24
N ASN A 59 -12.32 -13.76 -29.79
CA ASN A 59 -12.04 -14.18 -28.42
C ASN A 59 -10.59 -13.76 -28.12
N PRO A 60 -10.32 -12.96 -27.08
CA PRO A 60 -8.96 -12.56 -26.77
C PRO A 60 -8.11 -13.83 -26.63
N ALA A 61 -7.02 -13.89 -27.40
CA ALA A 61 -6.11 -15.03 -27.38
C ALA A 61 -5.71 -15.33 -25.93
N GLN A 62 -5.96 -16.57 -25.50
CA GLN A 62 -5.52 -17.03 -24.18
C GLN A 62 -3.99 -16.88 -24.11
N PRO A 63 -3.44 -16.27 -23.04
CA PRO A 63 -1.99 -16.23 -22.85
C PRO A 63 -1.44 -17.66 -22.89
N SER A 64 -0.44 -17.91 -23.74
CA SER A 64 0.22 -19.21 -23.79
C SER A 64 1.05 -19.41 -22.52
N GLU A 65 1.01 -20.61 -21.95
CA GLU A 65 1.80 -20.96 -20.77
C GLU A 65 3.29 -20.82 -21.08
N LEU A 66 4.02 -20.13 -20.21
CA LEU A 66 5.48 -20.03 -20.31
C LEU A 66 6.09 -21.43 -20.09
N SER A 67 7.08 -21.80 -20.89
CA SER A 67 7.79 -23.07 -20.74
C SER A 67 8.45 -23.16 -19.35
N GLU A 68 8.52 -24.36 -18.77
CA GLU A 68 9.12 -24.60 -17.45
C GLU A 68 10.61 -24.19 -17.37
N ASP A 69 11.27 -24.07 -18.52
CA ASP A 69 12.67 -23.64 -18.66
C ASP A 69 12.84 -22.12 -18.84
N TYR A 70 11.74 -21.34 -18.80
CA TYR A 70 11.83 -19.89 -18.99
C TYR A 70 12.68 -19.28 -17.86
N PRO A 71 13.85 -18.69 -18.17
CA PRO A 71 14.67 -18.07 -17.14
C PRO A 71 13.89 -16.90 -16.56
N GLY A 72 13.37 -17.07 -15.35
CA GLY A 72 12.86 -15.97 -14.55
C GLY A 72 13.94 -14.90 -14.40
N PRO A 73 13.56 -13.63 -14.16
CA PRO A 73 14.55 -12.57 -13.97
C PRO A 73 15.49 -12.95 -12.82
N SER A 74 16.75 -13.21 -13.16
CA SER A 74 17.74 -13.83 -12.27
C SER A 74 18.35 -12.87 -11.26
N THR A 75 18.12 -11.56 -11.43
CA THR A 75 18.56 -10.51 -10.49
C THR A 75 17.72 -9.26 -10.69
N VAL A 76 17.17 -8.71 -9.60
CA VAL A 76 16.66 -7.34 -9.59
C VAL A 76 17.86 -6.41 -9.73
N MET A 77 17.96 -5.67 -10.84
CA MET A 77 19.05 -4.69 -10.99
C MET A 77 18.88 -3.56 -9.98
N ARG A 78 19.81 -3.49 -9.03
CA ARG A 78 19.92 -2.42 -8.03
C ARG A 78 20.87 -1.35 -8.58
N THR A 79 20.47 -0.08 -8.49
CA THR A 79 21.35 1.06 -8.82
C THR A 79 22.02 1.62 -7.56
N ALA A 80 23.11 2.38 -7.71
CA ALA A 80 23.74 3.07 -6.58
C ALA A 80 22.75 4.03 -5.87
N GLN A 81 21.87 4.67 -6.64
CA GLN A 81 20.79 5.52 -6.13
C GLN A 81 19.78 4.73 -5.28
N ASP A 82 19.50 3.47 -5.64
CA ASP A 82 18.63 2.60 -4.84
C ASP A 82 19.28 2.23 -3.49
N ASP A 83 20.58 1.98 -3.49
CA ASP A 83 21.31 1.68 -2.26
C ASP A 83 21.40 2.90 -1.33
N GLU A 84 21.63 4.09 -1.89
CA GLU A 84 21.60 5.36 -1.14
C GLU A 84 20.21 5.66 -0.55
N TYR A 85 19.16 5.42 -1.32
CA TYR A 85 17.78 5.54 -0.85
C TYR A 85 17.51 4.61 0.33
N LEU A 86 17.83 3.32 0.20
CA LEU A 86 17.64 2.33 1.27
C LEU A 86 18.50 2.63 2.51
N GLN A 87 19.73 3.10 2.31
CA GLN A 87 20.62 3.50 3.41
C GLN A 87 20.03 4.67 4.20
N ASP A 88 19.48 5.68 3.52
CA ASP A 88 18.83 6.81 4.19
C ASP A 88 17.55 6.40 4.94
N LEU A 89 16.80 5.41 4.44
CA LEU A 89 15.67 4.83 5.17
C LEU A 89 16.14 4.10 6.44
N LYS A 90 17.21 3.29 6.35
CA LYS A 90 17.83 2.61 7.50
C LYS A 90 18.27 3.62 8.56
N ASN A 91 18.96 4.68 8.15
CA ASN A 91 19.44 5.74 9.04
C ASN A 91 18.31 6.47 9.77
N GLN A 92 17.11 6.48 9.19
CA GLN A 92 15.91 7.08 9.78
C GLN A 92 15.03 6.07 10.53
N GLY A 93 15.53 4.86 10.83
CA GLY A 93 14.83 3.89 11.68
C GLY A 93 13.80 3.01 10.96
N ILE A 94 13.87 2.91 9.62
CA ILE A 94 13.09 1.95 8.83
C ILE A 94 13.95 0.73 8.53
N THR A 95 13.47 -0.46 8.90
CA THR A 95 14.09 -1.75 8.58
C THR A 95 13.72 -2.14 7.17
N VAL A 96 14.71 -2.20 6.28
CA VAL A 96 14.48 -2.48 4.85
C VAL A 96 14.64 -3.95 4.49
N ASP A 97 15.25 -4.77 5.35
CA ASP A 97 15.56 -6.17 5.03
C ASP A 97 14.29 -6.97 4.73
N GLY A 98 14.23 -7.56 3.54
CA GLY A 98 13.09 -8.33 3.04
C GLY A 98 11.92 -7.49 2.49
N VAL A 99 12.07 -6.16 2.38
CA VAL A 99 11.08 -5.23 1.79
C VAL A 99 11.72 -4.20 0.86
N GLU A 100 12.97 -4.39 0.46
CA GLU A 100 13.78 -3.45 -0.32
C GLU A 100 13.10 -3.07 -1.64
N ASP A 101 12.67 -4.07 -2.41
CA ASP A 101 12.07 -3.85 -3.72
C ASP A 101 10.74 -3.08 -3.61
N SER A 102 9.95 -3.37 -2.56
CA SER A 102 8.71 -2.64 -2.28
C SER A 102 9.00 -1.18 -1.92
N LEU A 103 10.04 -0.92 -1.13
CA LEU A 103 10.44 0.44 -0.76
C LEU A 103 10.96 1.22 -1.98
N ILE A 104 11.83 0.62 -2.79
CA ILE A 104 12.35 1.21 -4.02
C ILE A 104 11.20 1.51 -4.99
N GLY A 105 10.32 0.54 -5.23
CA GLY A 105 9.15 0.69 -6.10
C GLY A 105 8.23 1.80 -5.63
N THR A 106 8.01 1.91 -4.32
CA THR A 106 7.25 3.00 -3.70
C THR A 106 7.91 4.36 -3.93
N GLY A 107 9.21 4.47 -3.67
CA GLY A 107 9.96 5.70 -3.85
C GLY A 107 9.91 6.21 -5.30
N LYS A 108 10.13 5.32 -6.27
CA LYS A 108 10.07 5.64 -7.70
C LYS A 108 8.65 6.05 -8.13
N SER A 109 7.62 5.34 -7.67
CA SER A 109 6.21 5.62 -8.00
C SER A 109 5.74 6.98 -7.50
N LEU A 110 6.18 7.41 -6.31
CA LEU A 110 5.87 8.74 -5.78
C LEU A 110 6.37 9.86 -6.69
N CYS A 111 7.55 9.67 -7.30
CA CYS A 111 8.16 10.64 -8.20
C CYS A 111 7.59 10.60 -9.61
N GLN A 112 7.20 9.41 -10.09
CA GLN A 112 6.45 9.30 -11.32
C GLN A 112 5.10 10.04 -11.22
N GLY A 113 4.37 9.87 -10.12
CA GLY A 113 3.13 10.62 -9.88
C GLY A 113 3.33 12.14 -9.84
N LYS A 114 4.47 12.61 -9.33
CA LYS A 114 4.87 14.04 -9.38
C LYS A 114 5.13 14.51 -10.82
N ALA A 115 5.76 13.71 -11.66
CA ALA A 115 6.00 14.07 -13.06
C ALA A 115 4.68 14.23 -13.84
N GLU A 116 3.67 13.42 -13.50
CA GLU A 116 2.36 13.43 -14.17
C GLU A 116 1.42 14.54 -13.64
N THR A 117 1.40 14.75 -12.32
CA THR A 117 0.43 15.65 -11.66
C THR A 117 1.02 16.98 -11.17
N GLY A 118 2.34 17.11 -11.22
CA GLY A 118 3.09 18.23 -10.63
C GLY A 118 3.14 18.21 -9.10
N ARG A 119 2.67 17.14 -8.44
CA ARG A 119 2.59 17.01 -6.97
C ARG A 119 2.98 15.61 -6.53
N VAL A 120 3.66 15.51 -5.39
CA VAL A 120 3.92 14.21 -4.74
C VAL A 120 2.70 13.86 -3.89
N ASP A 121 2.04 12.75 -4.17
CA ASP A 121 0.92 12.24 -3.38
C ASP A 121 1.42 11.21 -2.34
N PRO A 122 1.35 11.50 -1.02
CA PRO A 122 1.83 10.60 0.01
C PRO A 122 0.89 9.41 0.29
N VAL A 123 -0.23 9.25 -0.43
CA VAL A 123 -1.17 8.12 -0.22
C VAL A 123 -0.45 6.76 -0.30
N LEU A 124 0.40 6.57 -1.31
CA LEU A 124 1.18 5.34 -1.44
C LEU A 124 2.17 5.17 -0.28
N ALA A 125 2.88 6.25 0.10
CA ALA A 125 3.78 6.23 1.25
C ALA A 125 3.05 5.90 2.56
N ARG A 126 1.80 6.34 2.72
CA ARG A 126 0.98 6.06 3.90
C ARG A 126 0.53 4.59 3.95
N ALA A 127 0.15 4.03 2.81
CA ALA A 127 -0.20 2.61 2.72
C ALA A 127 0.98 1.73 3.14
N VAL A 128 2.17 2.01 2.59
CA VAL A 128 3.40 1.28 2.90
C VAL A 128 3.84 1.49 4.35
N ALA A 129 3.73 2.71 4.88
CA ALA A 129 3.99 2.96 6.30
C ALA A 129 3.10 2.10 7.21
N GLY A 130 1.82 1.91 6.85
CA GLY A 130 0.90 1.04 7.59
C GLY A 130 1.32 -0.43 7.56
N GLN A 131 1.87 -0.90 6.43
CA GLN A 131 2.41 -2.26 6.31
C GLN A 131 3.68 -2.42 7.15
N LEU A 132 4.61 -1.46 7.08
CA LEU A 132 5.84 -1.48 7.87
C LEU A 132 5.58 -1.48 9.38
N ALA A 133 4.60 -0.70 9.84
CA ALA A 133 4.19 -0.65 11.24
C ALA A 133 3.68 -2.02 11.73
N GLN A 134 2.84 -2.69 10.93
CA GLN A 134 2.32 -4.02 11.27
C GLN A 134 3.41 -5.09 11.30
N GLN A 135 4.48 -4.93 10.51
CA GLN A 135 5.61 -5.85 10.47
C GLN A 135 6.69 -5.51 11.50
N GLY A 136 6.51 -4.48 12.33
CA GLY A 136 7.53 -4.02 13.28
C GLY A 136 8.80 -3.49 12.59
N LYS A 137 8.69 -3.04 11.33
CA LYS A 137 9.80 -2.57 10.51
C LYS A 137 10.01 -1.05 10.54
N ALA A 138 9.25 -0.33 11.36
CA ALA A 138 9.42 1.11 11.54
C ALA A 138 9.48 1.46 13.03
N SER A 139 10.51 2.22 13.42
CA SER A 139 10.67 2.70 14.80
C SER A 139 9.76 3.90 15.13
N GLN A 140 9.20 4.56 14.12
CA GLN A 140 8.31 5.71 14.27
C GLN A 140 6.85 5.31 14.06
N ASP A 141 5.92 6.20 14.43
CA ASP A 141 4.51 6.05 14.07
C ASP A 141 4.28 6.11 12.55
N THR A 142 3.10 5.66 12.10
CA THR A 142 2.74 5.56 10.68
C THR A 142 2.81 6.90 9.94
N LYS A 143 2.46 8.02 10.60
CA LYS A 143 2.48 9.36 9.97
C LYS A 143 3.90 9.84 9.78
N GLN A 144 4.76 9.67 10.78
CA GLN A 144 6.18 9.97 10.68
C GLN A 144 6.88 9.08 9.65
N THR A 145 6.59 7.78 9.64
CA THR A 145 7.12 6.82 8.66
C THR A 145 6.71 7.21 7.23
N SER A 146 5.45 7.57 7.01
CA SER A 146 4.97 8.07 5.70
C SER A 146 5.71 9.34 5.27
N THR A 147 6.00 10.24 6.21
CA THR A 147 6.76 11.48 5.95
C THR A 147 8.20 11.16 5.56
N ILE A 148 8.86 10.24 6.28
CA ILE A 148 10.21 9.78 5.98
C ILE A 148 10.27 9.14 4.60
N LEU A 149 9.36 8.23 4.28
CA LEU A 149 9.28 7.58 2.97
C LEU A 149 9.13 8.60 1.84
N THR A 150 8.23 9.56 2.02
CA THR A 150 7.97 10.62 1.02
C THR A 150 9.18 11.52 0.82
N ASN A 151 9.76 12.05 1.91
CA ASN A 151 10.88 12.98 1.81
C ASN A 151 12.14 12.31 1.25
N THR A 152 12.40 11.07 1.66
CA THR A 152 13.55 10.29 1.17
C THR A 152 13.36 9.96 -0.31
N ALA A 153 12.14 9.61 -0.73
CA ALA A 153 11.83 9.41 -2.15
C ALA A 153 12.04 10.69 -2.96
N VAL A 154 11.59 11.84 -2.46
CA VAL A 154 11.78 13.12 -3.13
C VAL A 154 13.25 13.47 -3.29
N LYS A 155 14.04 13.29 -2.23
CA LYS A 155 15.49 13.55 -2.22
C LYS A 155 16.20 12.73 -3.30
N HIS A 156 15.86 11.45 -3.40
CA HIS A 156 16.60 10.52 -4.26
C HIS A 156 16.05 10.46 -5.67
N TYR A 157 14.73 10.36 -5.86
CA TYR A 157 14.12 10.00 -7.15
C TYR A 157 13.39 11.16 -7.86
N CYS A 158 13.07 12.27 -7.20
CA CYS A 158 12.21 13.34 -7.76
C CYS A 158 12.99 14.55 -8.29
N GLN A 159 14.15 14.32 -8.93
CA GLN A 159 14.98 15.38 -9.51
C GLN A 159 14.38 15.95 -10.80
#